data_AF-A0A950EN87-F1
#
_entry.id   AF-A0A950EN87-F1
#
_cell.length_a   1.000
_cell.length_b   1.000
_cell.length_c   1.000
_cell.angle_alpha   90.00
_cell.angle_beta   90.00
_cell.angle_gamma   90.00
#
_symmetry.space_group_name_H-M   'P 1'
#
loop_
_entity.id
_entity.type
_entity.pdbx_description
1 polymer ?
#
loop_
_entity_poly.entity_id
_entity_poly.type
_entity_poly.pdbx_seq_one_letter_code
_entity_poly.pdbx_strand_id
1 'polypeptide(L)'
;MPRLTKICLIAAAVPLVLLAGWQRVIEPALVKLPGDVNRTNHYSGTVSVFVDQKSAMDLATPQDSPMSIVRVTKSLPGETGATTTALSDTDTINLLGQSTVQENVFVLDRSSSRNVFDDRATAFGTGVNRHGAYYPLLPIGVDASRTSPIWNNEAGTIYTVSRAGGSETTTINGVKVLRMAGTLPMTPVAPYYVGELTKMGLPTQLTPDQLQAQFAAAGVNVNQVADALSKVLSP
;
A
#
# COMPACT_ATOMS: atom_id res chain seq x y z
N MET A 1 12.01 -39.21 -50.22
CA MET A 1 11.48 -39.18 -48.84
C MET A 1 11.94 -38.00 -47.94
N PRO A 2 13.12 -37.36 -48.06
CA PRO A 2 13.55 -36.35 -47.07
C PRO A 2 12.90 -34.96 -47.18
N ARG A 3 12.23 -34.63 -48.30
CA ARG A 3 11.57 -33.33 -48.51
C ARG A 3 10.22 -33.22 -47.80
N LEU A 4 9.40 -34.28 -47.84
CA LEU A 4 8.10 -34.30 -47.15
C LEU A 4 8.26 -34.22 -45.63
N THR A 5 9.23 -34.95 -45.06
CA THR A 5 9.53 -34.88 -43.62
C THR A 5 9.95 -33.48 -43.17
N LYS A 6 10.75 -32.77 -43.98
CA LYS A 6 11.14 -31.37 -43.71
C LYS A 6 9.94 -30.41 -43.79
N ILE A 7 9.06 -30.59 -44.77
CA ILE A 7 7.85 -29.77 -44.92
C ILE A 7 6.90 -29.99 -43.74
N CYS A 8 6.68 -31.25 -43.32
CA CYS A 8 5.85 -31.56 -42.15
C CYS A 8 6.44 -31.01 -40.84
N LEU A 9 7.77 -31.06 -40.66
CA LEU A 9 8.44 -30.48 -39.50
C LEU A 9 8.32 -28.95 -39.47
N ILE A 10 8.50 -28.26 -40.59
CA ILE A 10 8.33 -26.80 -40.68
C ILE A 10 6.87 -26.43 -40.44
N ALA A 11 5.92 -27.15 -41.06
CA ALA A 11 4.49 -26.93 -40.89
C ALA A 11 4.01 -27.15 -39.45
N ALA A 12 4.65 -28.05 -38.69
CA ALA A 12 4.38 -28.24 -37.26
C ALA A 12 5.12 -27.22 -36.37
N ALA A 13 6.32 -26.78 -36.76
CA ALA A 13 7.12 -25.83 -35.99
C ALA A 13 6.54 -24.40 -36.04
N VAL A 14 6.02 -23.96 -37.19
CA VAL A 14 5.42 -22.62 -37.35
C VAL A 14 4.29 -22.34 -36.34
N PRO A 15 3.25 -23.19 -36.18
CA PRO A 15 2.19 -22.96 -35.21
C PRO A 15 2.70 -23.01 -33.77
N LEU A 16 3.71 -23.83 -33.46
CA LEU A 16 4.33 -23.85 -32.12
C LEU A 16 5.09 -22.55 -31.82
N VAL A 17 5.82 -22.00 -32.80
CA VAL A 17 6.52 -20.72 -32.68
C VAL A 17 5.51 -19.57 -32.57
N LEU A 18 4.44 -19.58 -33.37
CA LEU A 18 3.37 -18.58 -33.27
C LEU A 18 2.65 -18.65 -31.93
N LEU A 19 2.35 -19.84 -31.42
CA LEU A 19 1.72 -20.03 -30.11
C LEU A 19 2.64 -19.55 -28.97
N ALA A 20 3.92 -19.90 -29.04
CA ALA A 20 4.92 -19.43 -28.08
C ALA A 20 5.07 -17.90 -28.13
N GLY A 21 5.08 -17.30 -29.33
CA GLY A 21 5.11 -15.85 -29.51
C GLY A 21 3.84 -15.17 -28.99
N TRP A 22 2.67 -15.78 -29.21
CA TRP A 22 1.40 -15.30 -28.70
C TRP A 22 1.39 -15.23 -27.16
N GLN A 23 1.69 -16.35 -26.50
CA GLN A 23 1.65 -16.46 -25.04
C GLN A 23 2.75 -15.66 -24.34
N ARG A 24 3.93 -15.51 -24.96
CA ARG A 24 5.06 -14.83 -24.31
C ARG A 24 5.19 -13.36 -24.63
N VAL A 25 4.62 -12.90 -25.75
CA VAL A 25 4.81 -11.52 -26.23
C VAL A 25 3.48 -10.81 -26.42
N ILE A 26 2.56 -11.38 -27.19
CA ILE A 26 1.33 -10.68 -27.60
C ILE A 26 0.34 -10.57 -26.45
N GLU A 27 0.00 -11.69 -25.81
CA GLU A 27 -0.98 -11.70 -24.71
C GLU A 27 -0.55 -10.78 -23.55
N PRO A 28 0.68 -10.84 -23.01
CA PRO A 28 1.12 -9.89 -21.98
C PRO A 28 1.10 -8.43 -22.44
N ALA A 29 1.39 -8.15 -23.72
CA ALA A 29 1.36 -6.78 -24.25
C ALA A 29 -0.06 -6.21 -24.40
N LEU A 30 -1.08 -7.07 -24.43
CA LEU A 30 -2.49 -6.69 -24.51
C LEU A 30 -3.13 -6.50 -23.13
N VAL A 31 -2.57 -7.09 -22.07
CA VAL A 31 -3.06 -6.89 -20.70
C VAL A 31 -2.72 -5.47 -20.25
N LYS A 32 -3.76 -4.64 -20.17
CA LYS A 32 -3.66 -3.25 -19.74
C LYS A 32 -4.73 -2.93 -18.71
N LEU A 33 -4.43 -2.03 -17.79
CA LEU A 33 -5.42 -1.43 -16.92
C LEU A 33 -6.54 -0.81 -17.78
N PRO A 34 -7.81 -1.11 -17.48
CA PRO A 34 -8.95 -0.54 -18.20
C PRO A 34 -9.09 0.96 -17.93
N GLY A 35 -9.71 1.68 -18.86
CA GLY A 35 -9.92 3.13 -18.78
C GLY A 35 -11.27 3.53 -18.19
N ASP A 36 -12.10 2.55 -17.84
CA ASP A 36 -13.48 2.68 -17.36
C ASP A 36 -13.64 2.01 -16.00
N VAL A 37 -12.57 2.01 -15.19
CA VAL A 37 -12.65 1.47 -13.82
C VAL A 37 -13.72 2.26 -13.06
N ASN A 38 -14.68 1.55 -12.51
CA ASN A 38 -15.64 2.06 -11.56
C ASN A 38 -16.03 0.89 -10.65
N ARG A 39 -15.35 0.79 -9.51
CA ARG A 39 -15.47 -0.35 -8.60
C ARG A 39 -15.65 0.15 -7.17
N THR A 40 -16.61 -0.44 -6.50
CA THR A 40 -16.80 -0.29 -5.06
C THR A 40 -16.36 -1.58 -4.39
N ASN A 41 -15.39 -1.48 -3.49
CA ASN A 41 -14.92 -2.59 -2.67
C ASN A 41 -15.33 -2.35 -1.23
N HIS A 42 -15.82 -3.41 -0.58
CA HIS A 42 -16.18 -3.39 0.83
C HIS A 42 -15.20 -4.28 1.59
N TYR A 43 -14.53 -3.70 2.57
CA TYR A 43 -13.63 -4.40 3.48
C TYR A 43 -14.18 -4.33 4.89
N SER A 44 -14.04 -5.42 5.63
CA SER A 44 -14.34 -5.48 7.05
C SER A 44 -13.27 -6.30 7.74
N GLY A 45 -13.03 -5.99 9.01
CA GLY A 45 -12.06 -6.69 9.83
C GLY A 45 -12.00 -6.13 11.24
N THR A 46 -10.96 -6.53 11.95
CA THR A 46 -10.65 -6.06 13.30
C THR A 46 -9.26 -5.44 13.27
N VAL A 47 -9.11 -4.28 13.90
CA VAL A 47 -7.82 -3.62 14.14
C VAL A 47 -7.55 -3.67 15.64
N SER A 48 -6.36 -4.14 16.00
CA SER A 48 -5.86 -4.07 17.37
C SER A 48 -5.14 -2.74 17.56
N VAL A 49 -5.59 -1.95 18.52
CA VAL A 49 -5.08 -0.62 18.84
C VAL A 49 -4.28 -0.68 20.13
N PHE A 50 -3.10 -0.09 20.10
CA PHE A 50 -2.15 -0.13 21.22
C PHE A 50 -2.04 1.21 21.96
N VAL A 51 -2.82 2.22 21.56
CA VAL A 51 -2.77 3.57 22.12
C VAL A 51 -4.17 4.02 22.48
N ASP A 52 -4.35 4.56 23.69
CA ASP A 52 -5.60 5.20 24.10
C ASP A 52 -5.78 6.54 23.39
N GLN A 53 -6.87 6.74 22.66
CA GLN A 53 -7.06 7.94 21.83
C GLN A 53 -7.17 9.24 22.64
N LYS A 54 -7.63 9.19 23.89
CA LYS A 54 -7.86 10.39 24.71
C LYS A 54 -6.60 10.86 25.41
N SER A 55 -5.83 9.90 25.95
CA SER A 55 -4.62 10.16 26.71
C SER A 55 -3.35 10.06 25.88
N ALA A 56 -3.42 9.46 24.69
CA ALA A 56 -2.28 9.12 23.84
C ALA A 56 -1.21 8.28 24.57
N MET A 57 -1.62 7.50 25.56
CA MET A 57 -0.76 6.56 26.26
C MET A 57 -0.85 5.17 25.65
N ASP A 58 0.25 4.43 25.74
CA ASP A 58 0.27 3.01 25.39
C ASP A 58 -0.69 2.23 26.29
N LEU A 59 -1.45 1.34 25.66
CA LEU A 59 -2.31 0.40 26.35
C LEU A 59 -1.50 -0.82 26.79
N ALA A 60 -1.64 -1.22 28.05
CA ALA A 60 -0.98 -2.42 28.58
C ALA A 60 -1.39 -3.70 27.84
N THR A 61 -2.60 -3.71 27.27
CA THR A 61 -3.11 -4.77 26.40
C THR A 61 -3.78 -4.12 25.18
N PRO A 62 -3.58 -4.64 23.96
CA PRO A 62 -4.25 -4.10 22.78
C PRO A 62 -5.76 -4.15 22.94
N GLN A 63 -6.42 -3.10 22.46
CA GLN A 63 -7.87 -3.05 22.34
C GLN A 63 -8.28 -3.35 20.90
N ASP A 64 -9.08 -4.40 20.71
CA ASP A 64 -9.63 -4.72 19.41
C ASP A 64 -10.82 -3.81 19.08
N SER A 65 -10.83 -3.29 17.85
CA SER A 65 -11.91 -2.46 17.31
C SER A 65 -12.32 -2.95 15.93
N PRO A 66 -13.63 -3.10 15.64
CA PRO A 66 -14.07 -3.40 14.30
C PRO A 66 -13.70 -2.25 13.36
N MET A 67 -13.22 -2.61 12.18
CA MET A 67 -12.94 -1.69 11.08
C MET A 67 -13.78 -2.05 9.87
N SER A 68 -14.29 -1.05 9.18
CA SER A 68 -14.83 -1.20 7.83
C SER A 68 -14.27 -0.13 6.91
N ILE A 69 -14.05 -0.50 5.64
CA ILE A 69 -13.61 0.42 4.60
C ILE A 69 -14.51 0.22 3.39
N VAL A 70 -15.08 1.31 2.88
CA VAL A 70 -15.72 1.34 1.56
C VAL A 70 -14.79 2.12 0.65
N ARG A 71 -14.17 1.44 -0.31
CA ARG A 71 -13.30 2.05 -1.31
C ARG A 71 -14.05 2.17 -2.62
N VAL A 72 -14.12 3.38 -3.17
CA VAL A 72 -14.62 3.64 -4.51
C VAL A 72 -13.44 4.04 -5.39
N THR A 73 -13.07 3.15 -6.32
CA THR A 73 -12.02 3.39 -7.32
C THR A 73 -12.66 3.74 -8.64
N LYS A 74 -12.29 4.88 -9.22
CA LYS A 74 -12.77 5.35 -10.53
C LYS A 74 -11.63 5.78 -11.43
N SER A 75 -11.73 5.50 -12.72
CA SER A 75 -10.91 6.17 -13.73
C SER A 75 -11.29 7.64 -13.80
N LEU A 76 -10.30 8.53 -13.82
CA LEU A 76 -10.55 9.95 -14.03
C LEU A 76 -11.00 10.19 -15.48
N PRO A 77 -12.12 10.91 -15.72
CA PRO A 77 -12.64 11.13 -17.07
C PRO A 77 -11.62 11.81 -17.98
N GLY A 78 -11.38 11.23 -19.16
CA GLY A 78 -10.43 11.77 -20.14
C GLY A 78 -8.96 11.47 -19.82
N GLU A 79 -8.65 10.83 -18.70
CA GLU A 79 -7.27 10.65 -18.22
C GLU A 79 -6.69 9.25 -18.47
N THR A 80 -7.29 8.52 -19.41
CA THR A 80 -6.73 7.25 -19.88
C THR A 80 -6.15 7.41 -21.28
N GLY A 81 -4.83 7.33 -21.38
CA GLY A 81 -4.08 7.31 -22.63
C GLY A 81 -3.66 5.91 -23.06
N ALA A 82 -2.79 5.82 -24.07
CA ALA A 82 -2.29 4.54 -24.57
C ALA A 82 -1.36 3.81 -23.58
N THR A 83 -0.63 4.57 -22.77
CA THR A 83 0.40 4.08 -21.83
C THR A 83 0.02 4.30 -20.37
N THR A 84 -0.66 5.39 -20.03
CA THR A 84 -1.00 5.72 -18.64
C THR A 84 -2.51 5.82 -18.42
N THR A 85 -2.93 5.63 -17.18
CA THR A 85 -4.30 5.90 -16.71
C THR A 85 -4.24 6.55 -15.34
N ALA A 86 -5.13 7.50 -15.07
CA ALA A 86 -5.30 8.07 -13.75
C ALA A 86 -6.52 7.48 -13.05
N LEU A 87 -6.35 7.08 -11.79
CA LEU A 87 -7.40 6.55 -10.94
C LEU A 87 -7.58 7.45 -9.72
N SER A 88 -8.83 7.72 -9.36
CA SER A 88 -9.19 8.30 -8.06
C SER A 88 -9.72 7.21 -7.14
N ASP A 89 -9.17 7.13 -5.93
CA ASP A 89 -9.74 6.35 -4.82
C ASP A 89 -10.35 7.29 -3.78
N THR A 90 -11.58 7.00 -3.40
CA THR A 90 -12.23 7.56 -2.22
C THR A 90 -12.48 6.43 -1.22
N ASP A 91 -11.83 6.50 -0.07
CA ASP A 91 -11.95 5.54 1.02
C ASP A 91 -12.77 6.15 2.16
N THR A 92 -13.93 5.56 2.44
CA THR A 92 -14.67 5.82 3.68
C THR A 92 -14.28 4.78 4.72
N ILE A 93 -13.57 5.19 5.75
CA ILE A 93 -13.01 4.33 6.79
C ILE A 93 -13.79 4.56 8.08
N ASN A 94 -14.35 3.49 8.63
CA ASN A 94 -14.94 3.50 9.96
C ASN A 94 -14.04 2.68 10.90
N LEU A 95 -13.46 3.35 11.90
CA LEU A 95 -12.55 2.76 12.87
C LEU A 95 -12.74 3.49 14.20
N LEU A 96 -12.74 2.76 15.32
CA LEU A 96 -12.83 3.35 16.67
C LEU A 96 -14.06 4.27 16.87
N GLY A 97 -15.18 3.93 16.23
CA GLY A 97 -16.40 4.74 16.27
C GLY A 97 -16.33 6.08 15.51
N GLN A 98 -15.21 6.35 14.83
CA GLN A 98 -15.04 7.50 13.95
C GLN A 98 -15.20 7.09 12.50
N SER A 99 -15.69 8.01 11.67
CA SER A 99 -15.78 7.87 10.22
C SER A 99 -14.92 8.95 9.57
N THR A 100 -13.97 8.56 8.73
CA THR A 100 -13.14 9.48 7.95
C THR A 100 -13.20 9.15 6.47
N VAL A 101 -13.00 10.17 5.65
CA VAL A 101 -12.92 10.04 4.19
C VAL A 101 -11.52 10.44 3.76
N GLN A 102 -10.89 9.55 2.99
CA GLN A 102 -9.57 9.74 2.41
C GLN A 102 -9.65 9.72 0.89
N GLU A 103 -8.99 10.66 0.25
CA GLU A 103 -8.99 10.80 -1.21
C GLU A 103 -7.57 10.70 -1.75
N ASN A 104 -7.40 9.88 -2.78
CA ASN A 104 -6.10 9.65 -3.41
C ASN A 104 -6.26 9.68 -4.92
N VAL A 105 -5.25 10.20 -5.61
CA VAL A 105 -5.11 10.08 -7.06
C VAL A 105 -3.82 9.36 -7.38
N PHE A 106 -3.92 8.38 -8.28
CA PHE A 106 -2.82 7.59 -8.78
C PHE A 106 -2.70 7.76 -10.28
N VAL A 107 -1.47 7.82 -10.79
CA VAL A 107 -1.20 7.80 -12.23
C VAL A 107 -0.32 6.60 -12.51
N LEU A 108 -0.86 5.64 -13.24
CA LEU A 108 -0.28 4.31 -13.39
C LEU A 108 0.09 4.05 -14.85
N ASP A 109 1.22 3.39 -15.07
CA ASP A 109 1.50 2.70 -16.31
C ASP A 109 0.49 1.54 -16.48
N ARG A 110 -0.22 1.54 -17.60
CA ARG A 110 -1.33 0.61 -17.85
C ARG A 110 -0.87 -0.82 -17.98
N SER A 111 0.36 -1.07 -18.45
CA SER A 111 0.83 -2.43 -18.74
C SER A 111 1.42 -3.11 -17.50
N SER A 112 1.94 -2.32 -16.56
CA SER A 112 2.62 -2.83 -15.37
C SER A 112 1.87 -2.60 -14.07
N SER A 113 0.93 -1.63 -14.03
CA SER A 113 0.31 -1.02 -12.83
C SER A 113 1.25 -0.21 -11.92
N ARG A 114 2.46 0.09 -12.38
CA ARG A 114 3.44 0.88 -11.63
C ARG A 114 3.10 2.37 -11.69
N ASN A 115 3.32 3.09 -10.59
CA ASN A 115 3.16 4.55 -10.58
C ASN A 115 4.21 5.22 -11.46
N VAL A 116 3.74 6.15 -12.28
CA VAL A 116 4.60 7.05 -13.07
C VAL A 116 4.80 8.37 -12.31
N PHE A 117 5.81 9.13 -12.73
CA PHE A 117 5.99 10.48 -12.20
C PHE A 117 4.94 11.39 -12.84
N ASP A 118 4.07 12.00 -12.04
CA ASP A 118 2.99 12.87 -12.50
C ASP A 118 2.49 13.76 -11.36
N ASP A 119 2.32 15.06 -11.61
CA ASP A 119 1.94 16.06 -10.60
C ASP A 119 0.51 15.89 -10.09
N ARG A 120 -0.33 15.12 -10.80
CA ARG A 120 -1.70 14.80 -10.37
C ARG A 120 -1.73 13.73 -9.29
N ALA A 121 -0.62 13.03 -9.04
CA ALA A 121 -0.57 11.99 -8.03
C ALA A 121 -0.66 12.61 -6.61
N THR A 122 -1.71 12.24 -5.86
CA THR A 122 -1.96 12.78 -4.52
C THR A 122 -2.21 11.67 -3.49
N ALA A 123 -1.80 11.93 -2.25
CA ALA A 123 -2.23 11.21 -1.04
C ALA A 123 -2.97 12.19 -0.14
N PHE A 124 -4.21 11.87 0.24
CA PHE A 124 -5.02 12.73 1.13
C PHE A 124 -5.10 14.18 0.64
N GLY A 125 -5.29 14.36 -0.68
CA GLY A 125 -5.31 15.68 -1.33
C GLY A 125 -3.96 16.40 -1.45
N THR A 126 -2.87 15.82 -0.95
CA THR A 126 -1.51 16.39 -1.02
C THR A 126 -0.69 15.73 -2.12
N GLY A 127 0.07 16.50 -2.90
CA GLY A 127 0.94 15.97 -3.95
C GLY A 127 2.03 15.05 -3.41
N VAL A 128 2.24 13.89 -4.05
CA VAL A 128 3.23 12.90 -3.64
C VAL A 128 3.91 12.24 -4.83
N ASN A 129 5.19 11.88 -4.68
CA ASN A 129 5.93 11.17 -5.72
C ASN A 129 5.99 9.67 -5.41
N ARG A 130 5.13 8.89 -6.06
CA ARG A 130 5.11 7.41 -5.97
C ARG A 130 5.92 6.71 -7.05
N HIS A 131 6.66 7.46 -7.87
CA HIS A 131 7.29 6.96 -9.08
C HIS A 131 8.09 5.68 -8.83
N GLY A 132 7.86 4.68 -9.68
CA GLY A 132 8.60 3.43 -9.60
C GLY A 132 7.99 2.38 -8.66
N ALA A 133 7.08 2.76 -7.77
CA ALA A 133 6.41 1.87 -6.83
C ALA A 133 5.01 1.43 -7.29
N TYR A 134 4.55 0.31 -6.74
CA TYR A 134 3.20 -0.21 -6.92
C TYR A 134 2.31 0.23 -5.75
N TYR A 135 1.16 0.82 -6.08
CA TYR A 135 0.04 1.13 -5.18
C TYR A 135 -0.99 1.91 -6.03
N PRO A 136 -2.32 1.69 -5.92
CA PRO A 136 -2.99 0.78 -4.99
C PRO A 136 -3.01 -0.67 -5.50
N LEU A 137 -2.55 -0.91 -6.73
CA LEU A 137 -2.55 -2.22 -7.37
C LEU A 137 -1.19 -2.91 -7.21
N LEU A 138 -1.21 -4.22 -7.04
CA LEU A 138 -0.02 -5.06 -7.19
C LEU A 138 0.40 -5.13 -8.67
N PRO A 139 1.67 -5.48 -8.96
CA PRO A 139 2.14 -5.62 -10.34
C PRO A 139 1.26 -6.56 -11.16
N ILE A 140 1.03 -6.23 -12.43
CA ILE A 140 0.41 -7.19 -13.36
C ILE A 140 1.39 -8.34 -13.60
N GLY A 141 0.90 -9.58 -13.48
CA GLY A 141 1.70 -10.78 -13.71
C GLY A 141 2.76 -11.05 -12.63
N VAL A 142 2.45 -10.78 -11.35
CA VAL A 142 3.34 -11.17 -10.24
C VAL A 142 3.68 -12.65 -10.33
N ASP A 143 4.96 -12.96 -10.47
CA ASP A 143 5.47 -14.33 -10.44
C ASP A 143 6.20 -14.62 -9.12
N ALA A 144 6.53 -15.90 -8.95
CA ALA A 144 7.16 -16.47 -7.76
C ALA A 144 8.48 -15.83 -7.32
N SER A 145 9.19 -15.18 -8.23
CA SER A 145 10.60 -14.79 -8.08
C SER A 145 10.81 -13.30 -7.84
N ARG A 146 9.74 -12.49 -7.91
CA ARG A 146 9.85 -11.02 -7.92
C ARG A 146 9.64 -10.40 -6.55
N THR A 147 10.55 -9.48 -6.19
CA THR A 147 10.32 -8.46 -5.18
C THR A 147 9.63 -7.25 -5.81
N SER A 148 8.69 -6.64 -5.09
CA SER A 148 7.92 -5.50 -5.56
C SER A 148 8.06 -4.30 -4.60
N PRO A 149 8.50 -3.13 -5.08
CA PRO A 149 8.45 -1.89 -4.29
C PRO A 149 7.00 -1.45 -4.14
N ILE A 150 6.48 -1.43 -2.93
CA ILE A 150 5.12 -0.98 -2.62
C ILE A 150 5.18 0.39 -1.95
N TRP A 151 4.36 1.33 -2.42
CA TRP A 151 4.23 2.62 -1.76
C TRP A 151 3.33 2.49 -0.52
N ASN A 152 3.73 3.08 0.60
CA ASN A 152 2.91 3.23 1.78
C ASN A 152 2.50 4.70 1.91
N ASN A 153 1.20 4.99 1.86
CA ASN A 153 0.68 6.35 1.96
C ASN A 153 0.86 6.93 3.37
N GLU A 154 0.78 6.13 4.42
CA GLU A 154 0.82 6.60 5.80
C GLU A 154 2.21 7.10 6.21
N ALA A 155 3.26 6.44 5.71
CA ALA A 155 4.67 6.77 5.95
C ALA A 155 5.30 7.57 4.80
N GLY A 156 4.62 7.67 3.65
CA GLY A 156 5.12 8.39 2.47
C GLY A 156 6.44 7.86 1.94
N THR A 157 6.61 6.54 1.99
CA THR A 157 7.84 5.85 1.59
C THR A 157 7.54 4.54 0.88
N ILE A 158 8.58 3.94 0.31
CA ILE A 158 8.53 2.64 -0.36
C ILE A 158 9.05 1.58 0.61
N TYR A 159 8.35 0.45 0.69
CA TYR A 159 8.87 -0.78 1.30
C TYR A 159 8.83 -1.92 0.30
N THR A 160 9.69 -2.92 0.51
CA THR A 160 9.74 -4.05 -0.41
C THR A 160 8.85 -5.17 0.10
N VAL A 161 8.01 -5.68 -0.79
CA VAL A 161 7.23 -6.88 -0.59
C VAL A 161 7.83 -8.00 -1.42
N SER A 162 8.02 -9.16 -0.80
CA SER A 162 8.48 -10.39 -1.43
C SER A 162 7.50 -11.53 -1.16
N ARG A 163 7.79 -12.71 -1.70
CA ARG A 163 6.91 -13.86 -1.53
C ARG A 163 6.99 -14.42 -0.12
N ALA A 164 5.83 -14.65 0.50
CA ALA A 164 5.75 -15.37 1.76
C ALA A 164 5.67 -16.88 1.49
N GLY A 165 6.56 -17.68 2.09
CA GLY A 165 6.47 -19.15 2.03
C GLY A 165 7.00 -19.83 0.76
N GLY A 166 7.96 -19.24 0.03
CA GLY A 166 8.58 -19.90 -1.14
C GLY A 166 7.61 -20.06 -2.31
N SER A 167 7.82 -20.99 -3.27
CA SER A 167 7.12 -20.99 -4.57
C SER A 167 5.66 -21.50 -4.60
N GLU A 168 5.03 -21.73 -3.45
CA GLU A 168 3.69 -22.33 -3.34
C GLU A 168 2.53 -21.33 -3.33
N THR A 169 1.49 -21.57 -4.14
CA THR A 169 0.23 -20.81 -4.10
C THR A 169 -0.73 -21.52 -3.15
N THR A 170 -1.46 -20.78 -2.32
CA THR A 170 -2.55 -21.35 -1.53
C THR A 170 -3.89 -21.12 -2.24
N THR A 171 -4.91 -21.90 -1.90
CA THR A 171 -6.28 -21.65 -2.37
C THR A 171 -7.08 -20.97 -1.27
N ILE A 172 -7.74 -19.86 -1.58
CA ILE A 172 -8.70 -19.20 -0.68
C ILE A 172 -10.01 -19.09 -1.47
N ASN A 173 -11.08 -19.68 -0.95
CA ASN A 173 -12.41 -19.67 -1.59
C ASN A 173 -12.39 -20.09 -3.07
N GLY A 174 -11.60 -21.12 -3.41
CA GLY A 174 -11.47 -21.63 -4.78
C GLY A 174 -10.53 -20.81 -5.68
N VAL A 175 -10.01 -19.68 -5.22
CA VAL A 175 -9.05 -18.84 -5.95
C VAL A 175 -7.64 -19.19 -5.55
N LYS A 176 -6.77 -19.47 -6.52
CA LYS A 176 -5.32 -19.58 -6.27
C LYS A 176 -4.77 -18.20 -5.96
N VAL A 177 -4.17 -18.06 -4.79
CA VAL A 177 -3.57 -16.82 -4.34
C VAL A 177 -2.09 -16.99 -4.04
N LEU A 178 -1.34 -15.96 -4.37
CA LEU A 178 0.06 -15.80 -4.03
C LEU A 178 0.14 -14.99 -2.73
N ARG A 179 0.71 -15.57 -1.66
CA ARG A 179 0.95 -14.80 -0.44
C ARG A 179 2.22 -13.97 -0.60
N MET A 180 2.10 -12.70 -0.29
CA MET A 180 3.22 -11.76 -0.28
C MET A 180 3.37 -11.18 1.12
N ALA A 181 4.61 -10.90 1.53
CA ALA A 181 4.93 -10.27 2.80
C ALA A 181 6.05 -9.26 2.62
N GLY A 182 5.96 -8.17 3.38
CA GLY A 182 7.00 -7.17 3.48
C GLY A 182 6.99 -6.60 4.89
N THR A 183 8.11 -6.03 5.29
CA THR A 183 8.23 -5.35 6.57
C THR A 183 8.65 -3.92 6.28
N LEU A 184 7.82 -2.96 6.69
CA LEU A 184 8.24 -1.58 6.83
C LEU A 184 8.85 -1.46 8.24
N PRO A 185 10.14 -1.16 8.39
CA PRO A 185 10.73 -0.90 9.71
C PRO A 185 10.03 0.30 10.35
N MET A 186 10.25 0.51 11.65
CA MET A 186 9.68 1.66 12.36
C MET A 186 10.04 2.96 11.63
N THR A 187 9.06 3.54 10.95
CA THR A 187 9.22 4.70 10.08
C THR A 187 8.23 5.76 10.54
N PRO A 188 8.65 7.01 10.73
CA PRO A 188 7.74 8.10 11.04
C PRO A 188 6.60 8.19 10.01
N VAL A 189 5.43 8.59 10.47
CA VAL A 189 4.32 8.92 9.56
C VAL A 189 4.68 10.10 8.67
N ALA A 190 4.16 10.11 7.45
CA ALA A 190 4.34 11.24 6.55
C ALA A 190 3.69 12.51 7.14
N PRO A 191 4.30 13.70 6.95
CA PRO A 191 3.74 14.95 7.46
C PRO A 191 2.28 15.19 7.04
N TYR A 192 1.93 14.82 5.81
CA TYR A 192 0.58 14.98 5.29
C TYR A 192 -0.44 14.01 5.93
N TYR A 193 0.00 12.92 6.54
CA TYR A 193 -0.88 11.93 7.17
C TYR A 193 -1.23 12.29 8.61
N VAL A 194 -0.46 13.18 9.25
CA VAL A 194 -0.75 13.67 10.63
C VAL A 194 -2.14 14.29 10.72
N GLY A 195 -2.58 15.00 9.67
CA GLY A 195 -3.94 15.55 9.58
C GLY A 195 -5.02 14.47 9.60
N GLU A 196 -4.78 13.33 8.94
CA GLU A 196 -5.72 12.20 8.94
C GLU A 196 -5.79 11.51 10.30
N LEU A 197 -4.66 11.36 10.99
CA LEU A 197 -4.64 10.84 12.36
C LEU A 197 -5.44 11.73 13.32
N THR A 198 -5.37 13.05 13.13
CA THR A 198 -6.13 14.02 13.93
C THR A 198 -7.63 13.85 13.73
N LYS A 199 -8.09 13.60 12.49
CA LYS A 199 -9.51 13.29 12.20
C LYS A 199 -9.97 12.00 12.88
N MET A 200 -9.05 11.06 13.13
CA MET A 200 -9.31 9.83 13.88
C MET A 200 -9.25 10.02 15.40
N GLY A 201 -9.06 11.25 15.89
CA GLY A 201 -9.06 11.59 17.30
C GLY A 201 -7.69 11.48 17.99
N LEU A 202 -6.61 11.25 17.24
CA LEU A 202 -5.26 11.28 17.81
C LEU A 202 -4.77 12.73 17.96
N PRO A 203 -4.17 13.10 19.11
CA PRO A 203 -3.64 14.44 19.28
C PRO A 203 -2.39 14.66 18.43
N THR A 204 -2.21 15.88 17.92
CA THR A 204 -1.01 16.28 17.17
C THR A 204 0.19 16.59 18.06
N GLN A 205 -0.05 16.83 19.35
CA GLN A 205 0.95 17.13 20.36
C GLN A 205 0.53 16.51 21.69
N LEU A 206 1.51 16.06 22.48
CA LEU A 206 1.30 15.63 23.84
C LEU A 206 1.38 16.83 24.79
N THR A 207 0.51 16.88 25.80
CA THR A 207 0.65 17.85 26.89
C THR A 207 1.84 17.48 27.77
N PRO A 208 2.40 18.42 28.56
CA PRO A 208 3.43 18.10 29.54
C PRO A 208 3.04 16.97 30.50
N ASP A 209 1.79 16.93 30.94
CA ASP A 209 1.28 15.88 31.83
C ASP A 209 1.24 14.50 31.14
N GLN A 210 0.83 14.45 29.87
CA GLN A 210 0.84 13.22 29.08
C GLN A 210 2.27 12.74 28.85
N LEU A 211 3.19 13.66 28.55
CA LEU A 211 4.61 13.36 28.38
C LEU A 211 5.23 12.85 29.69
N GLN A 212 4.91 13.48 30.83
CA GLN A 212 5.33 13.04 32.15
C GLN A 212 4.79 11.64 32.48
N ALA A 213 3.53 11.37 32.16
CA ALA A 213 2.92 10.05 32.36
C ALA A 213 3.60 8.98 31.49
N GLN A 214 3.91 9.27 30.22
CA GLN A 214 4.66 8.36 29.35
C GLN A 214 6.08 8.09 29.88
N PHE A 215 6.80 9.13 30.32
CA PHE A 215 8.12 8.95 30.93
C PHE A 215 8.05 8.12 32.21
N ALA A 216 7.08 8.40 33.09
CA ALA A 216 6.88 7.61 34.31
C ALA A 216 6.58 6.14 33.98
N ALA A 217 5.77 5.86 32.96
CA ALA A 217 5.49 4.51 32.48
C ALA A 217 6.75 3.79 31.92
N ALA A 218 7.66 4.55 31.31
CA ALA A 218 8.98 4.06 30.88
C ALA A 218 10.00 3.96 32.03
N GLY A 219 9.59 4.21 33.29
CA GLY A 219 10.46 4.19 34.46
C GLY A 219 11.35 5.44 34.61
N VAL A 220 11.09 6.50 33.84
CA VAL A 220 11.82 7.77 33.88
C VAL A 220 11.06 8.78 34.75
N ASN A 221 11.68 9.21 35.85
CA ASN A 221 11.14 10.30 36.67
C ASN A 221 11.64 11.65 36.13
N VAL A 222 10.79 12.35 35.38
CA VAL A 222 11.12 13.64 34.75
C VAL A 222 11.61 14.68 35.77
N ASN A 223 11.06 14.69 36.98
CA ASN A 223 11.49 15.62 38.03
C ASN A 223 12.91 15.30 38.50
N GLN A 224 13.25 14.01 38.66
CA GLN A 224 14.61 13.62 39.01
C GLN A 224 15.62 13.93 37.89
N VAL A 225 15.21 13.78 36.63
CA VAL A 225 16.05 14.13 35.47
C VAL A 225 16.26 15.64 35.40
N ALA A 226 15.22 16.44 35.61
CA ALA A 226 15.30 17.90 35.65
C ALA A 226 16.16 18.38 36.85
N ASP A 227 16.03 17.76 38.02
CA ASP A 227 16.85 18.02 39.20
C ASP A 227 18.32 17.62 39.00
N ALA A 228 18.58 16.55 38.26
CA ALA A 228 19.94 16.15 37.90
C ALA A 228 20.56 17.12 36.88
N LEU A 229 19.80 17.52 35.85
CA LEU A 229 20.23 18.51 34.86
C LEU A 229 20.49 19.87 35.49
N SER A 230 19.63 20.34 36.39
CA SER A 230 19.82 21.63 37.06
C SER A 230 21.08 21.66 37.92
N LYS A 231 21.46 20.54 38.55
CA LYS A 231 22.73 20.40 39.30
C LYS A 231 23.98 20.40 38.42
N VAL A 232 23.85 20.03 37.14
CA VAL A 232 24.97 19.99 36.18
C VAL A 232 25.05 21.28 35.37
N LEU A 233 23.92 21.97 35.16
CA LEU A 233 23.82 23.21 34.38
C LEU A 233 23.88 24.48 35.23
N SER A 234 23.78 24.38 36.56
CA SER A 234 24.08 25.48 37.48
C SER A 234 25.59 25.49 37.77
N PRO A 235 26.31 26.58 37.47
CA PRO A 235 27.74 26.73 37.79
C PRO A 235 28.04 26.54 39.28
#